data_AF-A0A7S1M9E5-F1
#
_entry.id   AF-A0A7S1M9E5-F1
#
_cell.length_a   1.000
_cell.length_b   1.000
_cell.length_c   1.000
_cell.angle_alpha   90.00
_cell.angle_beta   90.00
_cell.angle_gamma   90.00
#
_symmetry.space_group_name_H-M   'P 1'
#
loop_
_entity.id
_entity.type
_entity.pdbx_description
1 polymer ?
#
loop_
_entity_poly.entity_id
_entity_poly.type
_entity_poly.pdbx_seq_one_letter_code
_entity_poly.pdbx_strand_id
1 'polypeptide(L)'
;AIQVQPLFQESKRVQGEFAVGEDEDISKKTMVSLNWVLGEGKPDLQTSLALSFLDYLLMGTPAAPLYKELVDSGLGSRVIGGGLYEGLLQPVFSVGLKDLKEEDAPKVEELVTKVLTKLAEE
;
A
#
# COMPACT_ATOMS: atom_id res chain seq x y z
N ALA A 1 23.87 8.58 14.46
CA ALA A 1 22.42 8.84 14.41
C ALA A 1 21.91 8.33 13.06
N ILE A 2 20.70 7.75 13.01
CA ILE A 2 20.08 7.34 11.75
C ILE A 2 19.64 8.60 11.00
N GLN A 3 19.96 8.70 9.72
CA GLN A 3 19.58 9.85 8.88
C GLN A 3 18.19 9.66 8.29
N VAL A 4 17.49 10.77 8.10
CA VAL A 4 16.20 10.83 7.40
C VAL A 4 16.41 10.48 5.93
N GLN A 5 15.49 9.68 5.38
CA GLN A 5 15.42 9.40 3.95
C GLN A 5 14.82 10.60 3.22
N PRO A 6 15.50 11.15 2.20
CA PRO A 6 14.93 12.19 1.34
C PRO A 6 13.66 11.71 0.65
N LEU A 7 12.61 12.54 0.66
CA LEU A 7 11.36 12.26 -0.03
C LEU A 7 11.57 12.24 -1.54
N PHE A 8 10.87 11.34 -2.23
CA PHE A 8 10.87 11.33 -3.68
C PHE A 8 9.99 12.46 -4.22
N GLN A 9 10.49 13.17 -5.25
CA GLN A 9 9.75 14.24 -5.92
C GLN A 9 8.68 13.70 -6.89
N GLU A 10 8.84 12.46 -7.31
CA GLU A 10 7.92 11.74 -8.19
C GLU A 10 7.85 10.26 -7.77
N SER A 11 6.78 9.59 -8.17
CA SER A 11 6.60 8.16 -7.90
C SER A 11 7.72 7.35 -8.53
N LYS A 12 8.35 6.46 -7.75
CA LYS A 12 9.37 5.52 -8.25
C LYS A 12 8.80 4.12 -8.35
N ARG A 13 9.07 3.46 -9.48
CA ARG A 13 8.70 2.07 -9.70
C ARG A 13 9.92 1.16 -9.58
N VAL A 14 9.77 0.10 -8.80
CA VAL A 14 10.77 -0.97 -8.65
C VAL A 14 10.08 -2.28 -8.99
N GLN A 15 10.76 -3.11 -9.79
CA GLN A 15 10.31 -4.44 -10.15
C GLN A 15 11.39 -5.44 -9.74
N GLY A 16 10.95 -6.60 -9.28
CA GLY A 16 11.82 -7.72 -8.93
C GLY A 16 11.05 -9.01 -9.11
N GLU A 17 11.81 -10.10 -9.19
CA GLU A 17 11.29 -11.46 -9.33
C GLU A 17 11.54 -12.22 -8.03
N PHE A 18 10.75 -13.26 -7.80
CA PHE A 18 10.91 -14.16 -6.67
C PHE A 18 10.76 -15.61 -7.13
N ALA A 19 11.39 -16.53 -6.41
CA ALA A 19 11.36 -17.95 -6.76
C ALA A 19 9.95 -18.53 -6.59
N VAL A 20 9.54 -19.33 -7.58
CA VAL A 20 8.31 -20.14 -7.59
C VAL A 20 8.68 -21.61 -7.72
N GLY A 21 7.76 -22.52 -7.39
CA GLY A 21 7.97 -23.96 -7.62
C GLY A 21 8.10 -24.29 -9.11
N GLU A 22 8.87 -25.32 -9.45
CA GLU A 22 9.14 -25.72 -10.86
C GLU A 22 7.86 -25.97 -11.67
N ASP A 23 6.80 -26.49 -11.04
CA ASP A 23 5.51 -26.81 -11.67
C ASP A 23 4.38 -25.83 -11.29
N GLU A 24 4.71 -24.68 -10.71
CA GLU A 24 3.70 -23.73 -10.24
C GLU A 24 3.21 -22.81 -11.38
N ASP A 25 1.89 -22.62 -11.48
CA ASP A 25 1.31 -21.68 -12.43
C ASP A 25 1.65 -20.22 -12.03
N ILE A 26 2.45 -19.57 -12.87
CA ILE A 26 2.91 -18.19 -12.67
C ILE A 26 1.94 -17.13 -13.18
N SER A 27 0.86 -17.52 -13.88
CA SER A 27 -0.06 -16.58 -14.53
C SER A 27 -0.73 -15.60 -13.57
N LYS A 28 -0.81 -15.95 -12.28
CA LYS A 28 -1.34 -15.13 -11.20
C LYS A 28 -0.38 -15.02 -10.02
N LYS A 29 0.93 -14.87 -10.27
CA LYS A 29 1.96 -14.76 -9.23
C LYS A 29 2.56 -13.37 -9.11
N THR A 30 1.90 -12.35 -9.62
CA THR A 30 2.34 -10.97 -9.41
C THR A 30 1.86 -10.45 -8.06
N MET A 31 2.70 -9.62 -7.42
CA MET A 31 2.33 -8.80 -6.26
C MET A 31 2.62 -7.35 -6.58
N VAL A 32 1.73 -6.45 -6.15
CA VAL A 32 1.91 -5.01 -6.31
C VAL A 32 1.62 -4.34 -4.99
N SER A 33 2.50 -3.43 -4.57
CA SER A 33 2.30 -2.58 -3.41
C SER A 33 2.71 -1.16 -3.74
N LEU A 34 1.87 -0.21 -3.35
CA LEU A 34 2.17 1.20 -3.33
C LEU A 34 2.64 1.56 -1.93
N ASN A 35 3.63 2.45 -1.83
CA ASN A 35 4.30 2.78 -0.58
C ASN A 35 4.57 4.28 -0.50
N TRP A 36 4.25 4.87 0.64
CA TRP A 36 4.47 6.29 0.91
C TRP A 36 5.25 6.49 2.20
N VAL A 37 6.22 7.39 2.18
CA VAL A 37 6.83 7.96 3.39
C VAL A 37 5.98 9.15 3.80
N LEU A 38 5.45 9.15 5.03
CA LEU A 38 4.42 10.09 5.46
C LEU A 38 4.93 11.33 6.21
N GLY A 39 6.24 11.51 6.33
CA GLY A 39 6.81 12.67 7.00
C GLY A 39 8.31 12.80 6.86
N GLU A 40 8.85 13.95 7.29
CA GLU A 40 10.29 14.27 7.25
C GLU A 40 11.07 13.75 8.48
N GLY A 41 10.41 13.01 9.37
CA GLY A 41 11.02 12.44 10.56
C GLY A 41 10.01 11.68 11.42
N LYS A 42 10.35 11.52 12.70
CA LYS A 42 9.46 10.87 13.67
C LYS A 42 8.26 11.78 13.95
N PRO A 43 7.00 11.29 13.81
CA PRO A 43 5.83 12.10 14.11
C PRO A 43 5.77 12.42 15.61
N ASP A 44 5.15 13.56 15.93
CA ASP A 44 4.74 13.83 17.31
C ASP A 44 3.57 12.92 17.72
N LEU A 45 3.22 12.93 19.01
CA LEU A 45 2.20 12.04 19.56
C LEU A 45 0.83 12.23 18.89
N GLN A 46 0.47 13.48 18.59
CA GLN A 46 -0.82 13.81 17.99
C GLN A 46 -0.88 13.30 16.55
N THR A 47 0.18 13.51 15.78
CA THR A 47 0.28 13.06 14.39
C THR A 47 0.31 11.53 14.31
N SER A 48 1.07 10.87 15.18
CA SER A 48 1.10 9.40 15.27
C SER A 48 -0.29 8.82 15.57
N LEU A 49 -1.00 9.39 16.54
CA LEU A 49 -2.37 8.98 16.84
C LEU A 49 -3.33 9.23 15.67
N ALA A 50 -3.21 10.37 14.99
CA ALA A 50 -4.03 10.69 13.82
C ALA A 50 -3.78 9.73 12.65
N LEU A 51 -2.52 9.38 12.39
CA LEU A 51 -2.14 8.40 11.37
C LEU A 51 -2.69 7.00 11.70
N SER A 52 -2.55 6.55 12.95
CA SER A 52 -3.11 5.27 13.41
C SER A 52 -4.63 5.22 13.26
N PHE A 53 -5.32 6.32 13.56
CA PHE A 53 -6.76 6.41 13.39
C PHE A 53 -7.15 6.40 11.90
N LEU A 54 -6.42 7.14 11.07
CA LEU A 54 -6.62 7.17 9.61
C LEU A 54 -6.41 5.79 8.98
N ASP A 55 -5.35 5.06 9.37
CA ASP A 55 -5.10 3.69 8.91
C ASP A 55 -6.27 2.76 9.22
N TYR A 56 -6.77 2.81 10.46
CA TYR A 56 -7.94 2.01 10.85
C TYR A 56 -9.18 2.38 10.03
N LEU A 57 -9.42 3.67 9.79
CA LEU A 57 -10.53 4.12 8.95
C LEU A 57 -10.40 3.65 7.50
N LEU A 58 -9.20 3.61 6.94
CA LEU A 58 -8.98 3.21 5.55
C LEU A 58 -9.00 1.69 5.36
N MET A 59 -8.39 0.95 6.29
CA MET A 59 -8.07 -0.47 6.09
C MET A 59 -8.33 -1.40 7.28
N GLY A 60 -8.67 -0.86 8.45
CA GLY A 60 -8.72 -1.62 9.71
C GLY A 60 -9.84 -2.66 9.80
N THR A 61 -10.84 -2.60 8.90
CA THR A 61 -11.96 -3.57 8.87
C THR A 61 -12.32 -3.94 7.42
N PRO A 62 -13.01 -5.08 7.20
CA PRO A 62 -13.51 -5.44 5.86
C PRO A 62 -14.49 -4.42 5.25
N ALA A 63 -15.11 -3.57 6.07
CA ALA A 63 -16.01 -2.51 5.63
C ALA A 63 -15.29 -1.17 5.38
N ALA A 64 -14.01 -1.07 5.73
CA ALA A 64 -13.21 0.12 5.51
C ALA A 64 -13.08 0.38 3.99
N PRO A 65 -13.25 1.62 3.52
CA PRO A 65 -13.45 1.92 2.11
C PRO A 65 -12.29 1.45 1.22
N LEU A 66 -11.04 1.70 1.61
CA LEU A 66 -9.90 1.27 0.80
C LEU A 66 -9.76 -0.25 0.78
N TYR A 67 -9.90 -0.91 1.94
CA TYR A 67 -9.86 -2.37 2.00
C TYR A 67 -10.97 -3.01 1.17
N LYS A 68 -12.20 -2.51 1.31
CA LYS A 68 -13.38 -3.01 0.62
C LYS A 68 -13.21 -2.90 -0.90
N GLU A 69 -12.85 -1.73 -1.42
CA GLU A 69 -12.68 -1.52 -2.86
C GLU A 69 -11.58 -2.42 -3.44
N LEU A 70 -10.49 -2.65 -2.70
CA LEU A 70 -9.43 -3.57 -3.12
C LEU A 70 -9.91 -5.02 -3.23
N VAL A 71 -10.69 -5.48 -2.24
CA VAL A 71 -11.26 -6.84 -2.26
C VAL A 71 -12.34 -6.98 -3.33
N ASP A 72 -13.26 -6.03 -3.41
CA ASP A 72 -14.39 -6.03 -4.35
C ASP A 72 -13.92 -5.88 -5.81
N SER A 73 -12.72 -5.33 -6.05
CA SER A 73 -12.13 -5.20 -7.39
C SER A 73 -11.92 -6.54 -8.11
N GLY A 74 -11.70 -7.63 -7.36
CA GLY A 74 -11.35 -8.93 -7.92
C GLY A 74 -10.00 -9.00 -8.67
N LEU A 75 -9.16 -7.96 -8.57
CA LEU A 75 -7.86 -7.89 -9.27
C LEU A 75 -6.81 -8.84 -8.68
N GLY A 76 -6.93 -9.17 -7.39
CA GLY A 76 -6.03 -10.07 -6.67
C GLY A 76 -6.77 -10.86 -5.60
N SER A 77 -6.08 -11.82 -4.98
CA SER A 77 -6.70 -12.72 -4.00
C SER A 77 -6.74 -12.15 -2.58
N ARG A 78 -5.81 -11.23 -2.26
CA ARG A 78 -5.59 -10.74 -0.91
C ARG A 78 -4.89 -9.40 -0.90
N VAL A 79 -5.35 -8.54 0.01
CA VAL A 79 -4.69 -7.26 0.36
C VAL A 79 -3.36 -7.52 1.07
N ILE A 80 -2.32 -6.79 0.65
CA ILE A 80 -0.97 -6.79 1.24
C ILE A 80 -0.52 -5.36 1.57
N GLY A 81 0.70 -5.21 2.09
CA GLY A 81 1.29 -3.92 2.48
C GLY A 81 1.13 -3.62 3.97
N GLY A 82 0.00 -4.00 4.56
CA GLY A 82 -0.21 -3.96 6.01
C GLY A 82 -0.58 -2.60 6.59
N GLY A 83 -0.78 -1.57 5.74
CA GLY A 83 -1.19 -0.25 6.18
C GLY A 83 -0.04 0.57 6.75
N LEU A 84 -0.31 1.27 7.86
CA LEU A 84 0.65 2.10 8.56
C LEU A 84 1.72 1.28 9.31
N TYR A 85 2.98 1.66 9.14
CA TYR A 85 4.13 1.16 9.90
C TYR A 85 4.93 2.32 10.49
N GLU A 86 4.97 2.38 11.83
CA GLU A 86 5.68 3.40 12.60
C GLU A 86 6.97 2.87 13.29
N GLY A 87 7.44 1.68 12.90
CA GLY A 87 8.66 1.08 13.47
C GLY A 87 9.97 1.65 12.94
N LEU A 88 9.92 2.57 11.96
CA LEU A 88 11.08 3.27 11.38
C LEU A 88 11.19 4.70 11.90
N LEU A 89 12.28 5.38 11.52
CA LEU A 89 12.45 6.81 11.82
C LEU A 89 11.34 7.67 11.18
N GLN A 90 10.94 7.34 9.95
CA GLN A 90 9.83 7.97 9.26
C GLN A 90 8.70 6.95 9.09
N PRO A 91 7.44 7.33 9.34
CA PRO A 91 6.29 6.47 9.18
C PRO A 91 6.07 6.16 7.69
N VAL A 92 5.67 4.92 7.41
CA VAL A 92 5.37 4.45 6.06
C VAL A 92 3.94 3.93 6.01
N PHE A 93 3.24 4.20 4.91
CA PHE A 93 1.99 3.53 4.60
C PHE A 93 2.14 2.69 3.34
N SER A 94 1.69 1.44 3.42
CA SER A 94 1.86 0.45 2.36
C SER A 94 0.54 -0.29 2.11
N VAL A 95 0.11 -0.33 0.85
CA VAL A 95 -1.11 -1.04 0.46
C VAL A 95 -0.96 -1.65 -0.92
N GLY A 96 -1.55 -2.82 -1.12
CA GLY A 96 -1.43 -3.54 -2.37
C GLY A 96 -2.28 -4.80 -2.44
N LEU A 97 -2.04 -5.57 -3.50
CA LEU A 97 -2.67 -6.87 -3.72
C LEU A 97 -1.60 -7.91 -4.08
N LYS A 98 -1.90 -9.18 -3.81
CA LYS A 98 -1.14 -10.33 -4.32
C LYS A 98 -2.03 -11.25 -5.14
N ASP A 99 -1.35 -12.16 -5.84
CA ASP A 99 -1.92 -13.17 -6.73
C ASP A 99 -2.68 -12.53 -7.91
N LEU A 100 -2.05 -11.54 -8.55
CA LEU A 100 -2.57 -10.86 -9.74
C LEU A 100 -1.91 -11.40 -11.01
N LYS A 101 -2.56 -11.13 -12.15
CA LYS A 101 -1.87 -11.12 -13.43
C LYS A 101 -0.97 -9.90 -13.54
N GLU A 102 0.15 -10.06 -14.23
CA GLU A 102 1.12 -8.96 -14.42
C GLU A 102 0.51 -7.73 -15.11
N GLU A 103 -0.34 -7.98 -16.12
CA GLU A 103 -1.06 -6.93 -16.88
C GLU A 103 -2.04 -6.10 -16.04
N ASP A 104 -2.48 -6.62 -14.88
CA ASP A 104 -3.42 -5.95 -13.99
C ASP A 104 -2.71 -5.08 -12.94
N ALA A 105 -1.37 -5.12 -12.86
CA ALA A 105 -0.60 -4.34 -11.90
C ALA A 105 -0.91 -2.83 -11.91
N PRO A 106 -0.98 -2.15 -13.08
CA PRO A 106 -1.32 -0.72 -13.12
C PRO A 106 -2.75 -0.41 -12.65
N LYS A 107 -3.69 -1.37 -12.78
CA LYS A 107 -5.08 -1.18 -12.36
C LYS A 107 -5.20 -1.07 -10.84
N VAL A 108 -4.32 -1.75 -10.10
CA VAL A 108 -4.25 -1.62 -8.64
C VAL A 108 -3.83 -0.22 -8.23
N GLU A 109 -2.81 0.32 -8.89
CA GLU A 109 -2.32 1.68 -8.65
C GLU A 109 -3.39 2.73 -8.94
N GLU A 110 -4.09 2.59 -10.07
CA GLU A 110 -5.21 3.45 -10.42
C GLU A 110 -6.35 3.37 -9.38
N LEU A 111 -6.71 2.15 -8.97
CA LEU A 111 -7.77 1.93 -7.97
C LEU A 111 -7.43 2.57 -6.62
N VAL A 112 -6.23 2.31 -6.08
CA VAL A 112 -5.79 2.87 -4.80
C VAL A 112 -5.80 4.41 -4.87
N THR A 113 -5.21 4.97 -5.92
CA THR A 113 -5.14 6.43 -6.10
C THR A 113 -6.54 7.03 -6.19
N LYS A 114 -7.43 6.43 -7.00
CA LYS A 114 -8.80 6.89 -7.15
C LYS A 114 -9.57 6.89 -5.83
N VAL A 115 -9.46 5.82 -5.04
CA VAL A 115 -10.16 5.71 -3.75
C VAL A 115 -9.63 6.75 -2.77
N LEU A 116 -8.30 6.90 -2.66
CA LEU A 116 -7.69 7.89 -1.76
C LEU A 116 -8.06 9.32 -2.17
N THR A 117 -8.01 9.67 -3.46
CA THR A 117 -8.43 10.99 -3.94
C THR A 117 -9.89 11.28 -3.62
N LYS A 118 -10.78 10.31 -3.90
CA LYS A 118 -12.20 10.46 -3.57
C LYS A 118 -12.41 10.74 -2.08
N LEU A 119 -11.77 9.96 -1.20
CA LEU A 119 -11.88 10.12 0.25
C LEU A 119 -11.29 11.44 0.78
N ALA A 120 -10.37 12.07 0.04
CA ALA A 120 -9.77 13.35 0.41
C ALA A 120 -10.60 14.57 -0.04
N GLU A 121 -11.46 14.40 -1.05
CA GLU A 121 -12.33 15.45 -1.59
C GLU A 121 -13.72 15.52 -0.92
N GLU A 122 -14.15 14.42 -0.29
CA GLU A 122 -15.39 14.32 0.51
C GLU A 122 -15.25 15.02 1.88
#